data_AF-A0A239AUF8-F1
#
_entry.id   AF-A0A239AUF8-F1
#
_cell.length_a   1.000
_cell.length_b   1.000
_cell.length_c   1.000
_cell.angle_alpha   90.00
_cell.angle_beta   90.00
_cell.angle_gamma   90.00
#
_symmetry.space_group_name_H-M   'P 1'
#
loop_
_entity.id
_entity.type
_entity.pdbx_description
1 polymer ?
#
loop_
_entity_poly.entity_id
_entity_poly.type
_entity_poly.pdbx_seq_one_letter_code
_entity_poly.pdbx_strand_id
1 'polypeptide(L)'
;MAQLTTVLVLLGAASGTLDVAMNTAAINFQVAVGRHVLARLHGGYSLGVLAGAGGGAVATHLDVSVGTHFAAVAALLSALSLVAAPGLVRQTWPALVRPAAGQPAAERPVRPAARLPMTVGLLAVTCLLVEGLVTDWSALLVTRDLGAGATHGAMTLALFSLAMFISRSCGDAALGRLTEPQLLVTAAVVMLAVKHRV
;
A
#
# COMPACT_ATOMS: atom_id res chain seq x y z
N MET A 1 -29.55 -1.66 3.96
CA MET A 1 -28.80 -0.98 2.88
C MET A 1 -28.17 0.33 3.35
N ALA A 2 -28.94 1.34 3.79
CA ALA A 2 -28.40 2.64 4.23
C ALA A 2 -27.29 2.53 5.29
N GLN A 3 -27.47 1.71 6.34
CA GLN A 3 -26.46 1.48 7.38
C GLN A 3 -25.14 0.93 6.83
N LEU A 4 -25.20 -0.07 5.93
CA LEU A 4 -24.01 -0.65 5.30
C LEU A 4 -23.31 0.38 4.42
N THR A 5 -24.05 1.15 3.63
CA THR A 5 -23.50 2.23 2.81
C THR A 5 -22.77 3.26 3.66
N THR A 6 -23.38 3.71 4.77
CA THR A 6 -22.73 4.67 5.68
C THR A 6 -21.44 4.09 6.25
N VAL A 7 -21.45 2.84 6.70
CA VAL A 7 -20.25 2.18 7.23
C VAL A 7 -19.15 2.08 6.17
N LEU A 8 -19.48 1.70 4.93
CA LEU A 8 -18.52 1.60 3.84
C LEU A 8 -17.95 2.97 3.43
N VAL A 9 -18.77 4.02 3.43
CA VAL A 9 -18.30 5.39 3.17
C VAL A 9 -17.33 5.85 4.26
N LEU A 10 -17.65 5.63 5.53
CA LEU A 10 -16.78 5.98 6.64
C LEU A 10 -15.48 5.18 6.62
N LEU A 11 -15.55 3.88 6.30
CA LEU A 11 -14.39 3.02 6.17
C LEU A 11 -13.48 3.48 5.02
N GLY A 12 -14.06 3.82 3.87
CA GLY A 12 -13.32 4.34 2.72
C GLY A 12 -12.66 5.69 3.02
N ALA A 13 -13.38 6.62 3.65
CA ALA A 13 -12.84 7.91 4.06
C ALA A 13 -11.68 7.73 5.06
N ALA A 14 -11.86 6.88 6.08
CA ALA A 14 -10.84 6.56 7.07
C ALA A 14 -9.60 5.93 6.44
N SER A 15 -9.80 4.95 5.55
CA SER A 15 -8.72 4.27 4.82
C SER A 15 -7.92 5.25 3.96
N GLY A 16 -8.60 6.13 3.20
CA GLY A 16 -7.93 7.16 2.39
C GLY A 16 -7.14 8.15 3.25
N THR A 17 -7.71 8.62 4.37
CA THR A 17 -6.97 9.50 5.29
C THR A 17 -5.77 8.81 5.92
N LEU A 18 -5.89 7.53 6.26
CA LEU A 18 -4.83 6.74 6.86
C LEU A 18 -3.69 6.54 5.86
N ASP A 19 -3.98 6.27 4.58
CA ASP A 19 -2.98 6.11 3.53
C ASP A 19 -2.13 7.37 3.34
N VAL A 20 -2.77 8.54 3.23
CA VAL A 20 -2.06 9.82 3.11
C VAL A 20 -1.20 10.10 4.34
N ALA A 21 -1.75 9.85 5.54
CA ALA A 21 -1.03 10.05 6.80
C ALA A 21 0.19 9.10 6.92
N MET A 22 0.02 7.82 6.59
CA MET A 22 1.06 6.81 6.62
C MET A 22 2.18 7.10 5.62
N ASN A 23 1.84 7.45 4.37
CA ASN A 23 2.83 7.79 3.34
C ASN A 23 3.63 9.04 3.72
N THR A 24 2.95 10.06 4.26
CA THR A 24 3.63 11.28 4.74
C THR A 24 4.57 10.96 5.91
N ALA A 25 4.12 10.16 6.88
CA ALA A 25 4.94 9.74 8.01
C ALA A 25 6.15 8.89 7.56
N ALA A 26 5.96 7.99 6.60
CA ALA A 26 7.02 7.15 6.03
C ALA A 26 8.11 7.97 5.36
N ILE A 27 7.74 8.97 4.56
CA ILE A 27 8.68 9.89 3.91
C ILE A 27 9.46 10.69 4.96
N ASN A 28 8.76 11.24 5.96
CA ASN A 28 9.38 11.99 7.05
C ASN A 28 10.39 11.13 7.85
N PHE A 29 10.03 9.88 8.13
CA PHE A 29 10.92 8.91 8.76
C PHE A 29 12.15 8.60 7.91
N GLN A 30 11.95 8.37 6.61
CA GLN A 30 13.03 8.13 5.66
C GLN A 30 14.05 9.27 5.65
N VAL A 31 13.57 10.52 5.64
CA VAL A 31 14.41 11.72 5.69
C VAL A 31 15.19 11.80 6.99
N ALA A 32 14.52 11.61 8.13
CA ALA A 32 15.15 11.70 9.45
C ALA A 32 16.23 10.63 9.68
N VAL A 33 16.05 9.45 9.08
CA VAL A 33 16.97 8.32 9.25
C VAL A 33 18.03 8.26 8.13
N GLY A 34 17.84 9.00 7.02
CA GLY A 34 18.80 9.14 5.93
C GLY A 34 18.98 7.88 5.07
N ARG A 35 18.01 6.97 5.05
CA ARG A 35 18.07 5.70 4.29
C ARG A 35 16.70 5.36 3.70
N HIS A 36 16.70 4.75 2.51
CA HIS A 36 15.50 4.29 1.84
C HIS A 36 14.79 3.20 2.68
N VAL A 37 13.56 3.50 3.14
CA VAL A 37 12.75 2.62 4.01
C VAL A 37 11.33 2.41 3.48
N LEU A 38 10.88 3.20 2.50
CA LEU A 38 9.53 3.17 1.96
C LEU A 38 9.08 1.79 1.46
N ALA A 39 9.91 1.06 0.71
CA ALA A 39 9.45 -0.25 0.22
C ALA A 39 9.49 -1.35 1.29
N ARG A 40 10.34 -1.22 2.33
CA ARG A 40 10.24 -2.07 3.53
C ARG A 40 8.93 -1.83 4.27
N LEU A 41 8.49 -0.58 4.38
CA LEU A 41 7.19 -0.22 4.97
C LEU A 41 6.03 -0.74 4.11
N HIS A 42 6.12 -0.64 2.78
CA HIS A 42 5.15 -1.26 1.87
C HIS A 42 5.17 -2.80 1.92
N GLY A 43 6.31 -3.43 2.26
CA GLY A 43 6.34 -4.86 2.56
C GLY A 43 5.48 -5.23 3.77
N GLY A 44 5.38 -4.33 4.75
CA GLY A 44 4.45 -4.47 5.88
C GLY A 44 2.99 -4.53 5.46
N TYR A 45 2.60 -3.80 4.41
CA TYR A 45 1.25 -3.91 3.83
C TYR A 45 0.95 -5.33 3.34
N SER A 46 1.88 -5.94 2.60
CA SER A 46 1.74 -7.33 2.13
C SER A 46 1.61 -8.32 3.30
N LEU A 47 2.38 -8.13 4.38
CA LEU A 47 2.24 -8.94 5.59
C LEU A 47 0.86 -8.76 6.24
N GLY A 48 0.32 -7.53 6.27
CA GLY A 48 -1.03 -7.25 6.73
C GLY A 48 -2.09 -7.98 5.91
N VAL A 49 -1.97 -7.98 4.57
CA VAL A 49 -2.87 -8.72 3.68
C VAL A 49 -2.80 -10.22 3.96
N LEU A 50 -1.60 -10.79 4.08
CA LEU A 50 -1.43 -12.22 4.40
C LEU A 50 -2.01 -12.57 5.78
N ALA A 51 -1.76 -11.74 6.79
CA ALA A 51 -2.29 -11.94 8.14
C ALA A 51 -3.82 -11.83 8.18
N GLY A 52 -4.40 -10.88 7.44
CA GLY A 52 -5.86 -10.74 7.30
C GLY A 52 -6.50 -11.93 6.59
N ALA A 53 -5.94 -12.36 5.46
CA ALA A 53 -6.42 -13.52 4.72
C ALA A 53 -6.31 -14.81 5.55
N GLY A 54 -5.17 -15.03 6.20
CA GLY A 54 -4.97 -16.18 7.09
C GLY A 54 -5.89 -16.16 8.30
N GLY A 55 -6.05 -15.01 8.94
CA GLY A 55 -6.96 -14.81 10.07
C GLY A 55 -8.42 -15.07 9.69
N GLY A 56 -8.85 -14.59 8.53
CA GLY A 56 -10.19 -14.86 7.98
C GLY A 56 -10.40 -16.34 7.66
N ALA A 57 -9.41 -17.01 7.08
CA ALA A 57 -9.46 -18.45 6.80
C ALA A 57 -9.59 -19.29 8.09
N VAL A 58 -8.80 -18.96 9.13
CA VAL A 58 -8.89 -19.61 10.44
C VAL A 58 -10.26 -19.35 11.09
N ALA A 59 -10.75 -18.12 11.06
CA ALA A 59 -12.07 -17.78 11.59
C ALA A 59 -13.19 -18.56 10.88
N THR A 60 -13.07 -18.74 9.56
CA THR A 60 -14.02 -19.53 8.75
C THR A 60 -13.96 -21.00 9.13
N HIS A 61 -12.76 -21.56 9.29
CA HIS A 61 -12.58 -22.96 9.71
C HIS A 61 -13.12 -23.23 11.12
N LEU A 62 -13.13 -22.22 12.00
CA LEU A 62 -13.64 -22.32 13.36
C LEU A 62 -15.12 -21.91 13.49
N ASP A 63 -15.82 -21.69 12.37
CA ASP A 63 -17.22 -21.21 12.33
C ASP A 63 -17.47 -19.95 13.19
N VAL A 64 -16.46 -19.08 13.28
CA VAL A 64 -16.58 -17.82 14.02
C VAL A 64 -17.51 -16.89 13.26
N SER A 65 -18.50 -16.34 13.96
CA SER A 65 -19.42 -15.39 13.36
C SER A 65 -18.68 -14.17 12.78
N VAL A 66 -19.15 -13.67 11.64
CA VAL A 66 -18.57 -12.50 10.97
C VAL A 66 -18.49 -11.32 11.95
N GLY A 67 -19.56 -11.04 12.70
CA GLY A 67 -19.57 -9.95 13.68
C GLY A 67 -18.48 -10.08 14.74
N THR A 68 -18.28 -11.28 15.29
CA THR A 68 -17.24 -11.55 16.30
C THR A 68 -15.83 -11.37 15.73
N HIS A 69 -15.59 -11.89 14.53
CA HIS A 69 -14.29 -11.77 13.88
C HIS A 69 -13.92 -10.30 13.61
N PHE A 70 -14.84 -9.54 13.01
CA PHE A 70 -14.62 -8.12 12.73
C PHE A 70 -14.46 -7.29 14.01
N ALA A 71 -15.23 -7.58 15.07
CA ALA A 71 -15.08 -6.91 16.36
C ALA A 71 -13.72 -7.19 17.01
N ALA A 72 -13.26 -8.44 16.97
CA ALA A 72 -11.95 -8.83 17.50
C ALA A 72 -10.80 -8.15 16.74
N VAL A 73 -10.87 -8.12 15.40
CA VAL A 73 -9.88 -7.43 14.56
C VAL A 73 -9.89 -5.92 14.82
N ALA A 74 -11.07 -5.29 14.92
CA ALA A 74 -11.19 -3.87 15.22
C ALA A 74 -10.59 -3.53 16.60
N ALA A 75 -10.86 -4.35 17.62
CA ALA A 75 -10.28 -4.17 18.95
C ALA A 75 -8.75 -4.32 18.94
N LEU A 76 -8.23 -5.34 18.26
CA LEU A 76 -6.80 -5.57 18.12
C LEU A 76 -6.09 -4.39 17.43
N LEU A 77 -6.60 -3.96 16.27
CA LEU A 77 -6.02 -2.85 15.52
C LEU A 77 -6.12 -1.52 16.29
N SER A 78 -7.20 -1.30 17.03
CA SER A 78 -7.35 -0.13 17.90
C SER A 78 -6.32 -0.16 19.03
N ALA A 79 -6.12 -1.31 19.68
CA ALA A 79 -5.11 -1.47 20.74
C ALA A 79 -3.69 -1.24 20.20
N LEU A 80 -3.34 -1.82 19.05
CA LEU A 80 -2.05 -1.60 18.39
C LEU A 80 -1.85 -0.13 18.04
N SER A 81 -2.90 0.55 17.54
CA SER A 81 -2.86 1.97 17.21
C SER A 81 -2.63 2.83 18.46
N LEU A 82 -3.30 2.52 19.58
CA LEU A 82 -3.11 3.24 20.85
C LEU A 82 -1.69 3.06 21.41
N VAL A 83 -1.10 1.88 21.24
CA VAL A 83 0.30 1.62 21.66
C VAL A 83 1.30 2.33 20.74
N ALA A 84 1.03 2.38 19.43
CA ALA A 84 1.93 3.00 18.45
C ALA A 84 1.82 4.54 18.40
N ALA A 85 0.64 5.11 18.65
CA ALA A 85 0.35 6.54 18.52
C ALA A 85 1.34 7.44 19.29
N PRO A 86 1.74 7.14 20.55
CA PRO A 86 2.68 7.98 21.27
C PRO A 86 4.09 7.99 20.66
N GLY A 87 4.50 6.92 19.97
CA GLY A 87 5.76 6.87 19.22
C GLY A 87 5.71 7.73 17.97
N LEU A 88 4.58 7.70 17.26
CA LEU A 88 4.33 8.51 16.06
C LEU A 88 4.26 10.01 16.37
N VAL A 89 3.60 10.39 17.48
CA VAL A 89 3.35 11.79 17.86
C VAL A 89 4.58 12.43 18.53
N ARG A 90 5.36 11.67 19.30
CA ARG A 90 6.59 12.19 19.96
C ARG A 90 7.75 12.41 19.00
N GLN A 91 7.73 11.76 17.85
CA GLN A 91 8.68 12.04 16.79
C GLN A 91 8.24 13.35 16.13
N THR A 92 8.78 14.47 16.61
CA THR A 92 8.89 15.70 15.82
C THR A 92 9.79 15.39 14.65
N TRP A 93 9.23 14.74 13.64
CA TRP A 93 9.86 14.67 12.35
C TRP A 93 10.08 16.10 11.89
N PRO A 94 11.27 16.44 11.34
CA PRO A 94 11.39 17.68 10.60
C PRO A 94 10.29 17.63 9.55
N ALA A 95 9.23 18.42 9.73
CA ALA A 95 8.26 18.62 8.68
C ALA A 95 9.11 18.99 7.46
N LEU A 96 8.94 18.27 6.35
CA LEU A 96 9.56 18.66 5.08
C LEU A 96 9.24 20.13 4.86
N VAL A 97 10.21 20.96 5.22
CA VAL A 97 10.31 22.42 5.13
C VAL A 97 8.96 23.15 5.30
N ARG A 98 8.61 23.51 6.55
CA ARG A 98 8.22 24.91 6.76
C ARG A 98 9.55 25.66 6.92
N PRO A 99 9.88 26.65 6.08
CA PRO A 99 11.13 27.40 6.27
C PRO A 99 11.15 27.92 7.70
N ALA A 100 12.20 27.58 8.45
CA ALA A 100 12.39 28.10 9.79
C ALA A 100 12.47 29.63 9.68
N ALA A 101 11.53 30.33 10.33
CA ALA A 101 11.58 31.78 10.44
C ALA A 101 12.84 32.14 11.23
N GLY A 102 13.92 32.54 10.54
CA GLY A 102 15.10 33.11 11.19
C GLY A 102 16.48 32.71 10.64
N GLN A 103 16.60 31.83 9.64
CA GLN A 103 17.88 31.66 8.92
C GLN A 103 17.80 32.36 7.56
N PRO A 104 18.83 33.14 7.15
CA PRO A 104 18.88 33.73 5.81
C PRO A 104 19.11 32.59 4.81
N ALA A 105 18.01 31.94 4.42
CA ALA A 105 17.99 31.04 3.28
C ALA A 105 18.27 31.90 2.05
N ALA A 106 19.31 31.55 1.29
CA ALA A 106 19.42 31.99 -0.08
C ALA A 106 18.06 31.71 -0.75
N GLU A 107 17.36 32.78 -1.16
CA GLU A 107 16.04 32.74 -1.76
C GLU A 107 16.10 31.92 -3.06
N ARG A 108 16.01 30.60 -2.95
CA ARG A 108 15.58 29.78 -4.07
C ARG A 108 14.07 29.92 -4.13
N PRO A 109 13.52 30.57 -5.16
CA PRO A 109 12.08 30.66 -5.31
C PRO A 109 11.50 29.25 -5.28
N VAL A 110 10.51 29.03 -4.43
CA VAL A 110 9.67 27.83 -4.47
C VAL A 110 8.99 27.88 -5.83
N ARG A 111 9.62 27.21 -6.81
CA ARG A 111 9.00 27.02 -8.12
C ARG A 111 7.69 26.31 -7.85
N PRO A 112 6.55 26.78 -8.39
CA PRO A 112 5.31 26.00 -8.33
C PRO A 112 5.67 24.61 -8.81
N ALA A 113 5.36 23.58 -8.01
CA ALA A 113 5.71 22.19 -8.29
C ALA A 113 5.54 21.98 -9.79
N ALA A 114 6.66 21.75 -10.49
CA ALA A 114 6.65 21.65 -11.95
C ALA A 114 5.49 20.73 -12.28
N ARG A 115 4.45 21.26 -12.96
CA ARG A 115 3.13 20.62 -13.07
C ARG A 115 3.39 19.16 -13.35
N LEU A 116 3.12 18.29 -12.36
CA LEU A 116 3.43 16.87 -12.50
C LEU A 116 2.76 16.46 -13.82
N PRO A 117 3.50 15.92 -14.79
CA PRO A 117 2.94 15.69 -16.11
C PRO A 117 1.64 14.90 -15.95
N MET A 118 0.56 15.35 -16.59
CA MET A 118 -0.75 14.69 -16.48
C MET A 118 -0.65 13.18 -16.77
N THR A 119 0.32 12.81 -17.60
CA THR A 119 0.71 11.43 -17.91
C THR A 119 1.17 10.62 -16.68
N VAL A 120 1.91 11.21 -15.74
CA VAL A 120 2.32 10.54 -14.50
C VAL A 120 1.12 10.32 -13.58
N GLY A 121 0.25 11.32 -13.46
CA GLY A 121 -1.00 11.17 -12.70
C GLY A 121 -1.91 10.10 -13.28
N LEU A 122 -2.09 10.10 -14.60
CA LEU A 122 -2.88 9.09 -15.31
C LEU A 122 -2.27 7.68 -15.18
N LEU A 123 -0.95 7.56 -15.29
CA LEU A 123 -0.25 6.30 -15.09
C LEU A 123 -0.46 5.77 -13.67
N ALA A 124 -0.30 6.62 -12.65
CA ALA A 124 -0.54 6.24 -11.26
C ALA A 124 -1.99 5.76 -11.04
N VAL A 125 -2.97 6.50 -11.56
CA VAL A 125 -4.40 6.10 -11.51
C VAL A 125 -4.62 4.76 -12.21
N THR A 126 -4.02 4.55 -13.37
CA THR A 126 -4.15 3.29 -14.12
C THR A 126 -3.54 2.13 -13.34
N CYS A 127 -2.35 2.31 -12.76
CA CYS A 127 -1.73 1.29 -11.92
C CYS A 127 -2.59 0.97 -10.69
N LEU A 128 -3.12 1.98 -10.00
CA LEU A 128 -4.02 1.82 -8.86
C LEU A 128 -5.32 1.08 -9.25
N LEU A 129 -5.90 1.39 -10.42
CA LEU A 129 -7.09 0.71 -10.92
C LEU A 129 -6.82 -0.76 -11.25
N VAL A 130 -5.69 -1.05 -11.91
CA VAL A 130 -5.29 -2.43 -12.22
C VAL A 130 -5.02 -3.22 -10.94
N GLU A 131 -4.30 -2.62 -9.98
CA GLU A 131 -4.04 -3.23 -8.67
C GLU A 131 -5.36 -3.53 -7.94
N GLY A 132 -6.27 -2.55 -7.84
CA GLY A 132 -7.58 -2.71 -7.21
C GLY A 132 -8.46 -3.75 -7.89
N LEU A 133 -8.43 -3.81 -9.22
CA LEU A 133 -9.18 -4.82 -9.96
C LEU A 133 -8.68 -6.24 -9.64
N VAL A 134 -7.38 -6.43 -9.54
CA VAL A 134 -6.81 -7.72 -9.15
C VAL A 134 -7.13 -8.05 -7.69
N THR A 135 -7.03 -7.10 -6.75
CA THR A 135 -7.32 -7.39 -5.34
C THR A 135 -8.77 -7.77 -5.09
N ASP A 136 -9.69 -7.10 -5.78
CA ASP A 136 -11.12 -7.19 -5.48
C ASP A 136 -11.83 -8.29 -6.28
N TRP A 137 -11.40 -8.52 -7.53
CA TRP A 137 -12.12 -9.39 -8.46
C TRP A 137 -11.40 -10.69 -8.80
N SER A 138 -10.09 -10.80 -8.58
CA SER A 138 -9.35 -12.00 -9.01
C SER A 138 -9.84 -13.28 -8.35
N ALA A 139 -10.14 -13.24 -7.05
CA ALA A 139 -10.69 -14.38 -6.33
C ALA A 139 -12.08 -14.78 -6.88
N LEU A 140 -12.95 -13.79 -7.11
CA LEU A 140 -14.29 -14.00 -7.68
C LEU A 140 -14.24 -14.55 -9.09
N LEU A 141 -13.36 -14.04 -9.95
CA LEU A 141 -13.15 -14.54 -11.31
C LEU A 141 -12.78 -16.03 -11.29
N VAL A 142 -11.82 -16.40 -10.44
CA VAL A 142 -11.34 -17.77 -10.30
C VAL A 142 -12.41 -18.69 -9.73
N THR A 143 -13.15 -18.26 -8.72
CA THR A 143 -14.17 -19.10 -8.09
C THR A 143 -15.48 -19.18 -8.87
N ARG A 144 -15.92 -18.06 -9.45
CA ARG A 144 -17.26 -17.92 -10.05
C ARG A 144 -17.26 -18.23 -11.54
N ASP A 145 -16.29 -17.70 -12.27
CA ASP A 145 -16.30 -17.75 -13.74
C ASP A 145 -15.42 -18.91 -14.26
N LEU A 146 -14.35 -19.27 -13.55
CA LEU A 146 -13.49 -20.43 -13.88
C LEU A 146 -13.86 -21.71 -13.13
N GLY A 147 -14.84 -21.65 -12.21
CA GLY A 147 -15.36 -22.81 -11.48
C GLY A 147 -14.36 -23.46 -10.52
N ALA A 148 -13.29 -22.76 -10.12
CA ALA A 148 -12.31 -23.29 -9.18
C ALA A 148 -12.81 -23.19 -7.72
N GLY A 149 -12.30 -24.06 -6.84
CA GLY A 149 -12.66 -24.03 -5.42
C GLY A 149 -12.19 -22.77 -4.68
N ALA A 150 -12.81 -22.49 -3.53
CA ALA A 150 -12.50 -21.32 -2.68
C ALA A 150 -11.01 -21.17 -2.34
N THR A 151 -10.30 -22.29 -2.15
CA THR A 151 -8.85 -22.33 -1.95
C THR A 151 -8.09 -21.68 -3.10
N HIS A 152 -8.47 -21.97 -4.35
CA HIS A 152 -7.81 -21.39 -5.53
C HIS A 152 -8.05 -19.89 -5.63
N GLY A 153 -9.27 -19.42 -5.31
CA GLY A 153 -9.57 -17.99 -5.25
C GLY A 153 -8.72 -17.24 -4.20
N ALA A 154 -8.59 -17.82 -3.00
CA ALA A 154 -7.72 -17.27 -1.95
C ALA A 154 -6.24 -17.27 -2.35
N MET A 155 -5.78 -18.33 -3.04
CA MET A 155 -4.40 -18.41 -3.55
C MET A 155 -4.08 -17.32 -4.56
N THR A 156 -5.03 -16.90 -5.41
CA THR A 156 -4.80 -15.84 -6.41
C THR A 156 -4.36 -14.53 -5.77
N LEU A 157 -5.07 -14.09 -4.72
CA LEU A 157 -4.73 -12.88 -3.97
C LEU A 157 -3.39 -13.04 -3.22
N ALA A 158 -3.14 -14.23 -2.65
CA ALA A 158 -1.89 -14.53 -1.94
C ALA A 158 -0.67 -14.50 -2.87
N LEU A 159 -0.75 -15.14 -4.04
CA LEU A 159 0.29 -15.15 -5.07
C LEU A 159 0.53 -13.74 -5.63
N PHE A 160 -0.53 -12.97 -5.89
CA PHE A 160 -0.41 -11.57 -6.30
C PHE A 160 0.31 -10.72 -5.25
N SER A 161 -0.09 -10.86 -3.99
CA SER A 161 0.53 -10.14 -2.86
C SER A 161 2.00 -10.52 -2.67
N LEU A 162 2.33 -11.81 -2.84
CA LEU A 162 3.70 -12.31 -2.79
C LEU A 162 4.54 -11.78 -3.96
N ALA A 163 3.98 -11.77 -5.17
CA ALA A 163 4.65 -11.21 -6.35
C ALA A 163 4.91 -9.71 -6.18
N MET A 164 3.95 -8.94 -5.64
CA MET A 164 4.16 -7.54 -5.28
C MET A 164 5.26 -7.35 -4.23
N PHE A 165 5.27 -8.18 -3.19
CA PHE A 165 6.31 -8.14 -2.16
C PHE A 165 7.71 -8.41 -2.74
N ILE A 166 7.84 -9.45 -3.57
CA ILE A 166 9.11 -9.80 -4.24
C ILE A 166 9.54 -8.67 -5.17
N SER A 167 8.63 -8.18 -6.01
CA SER A 167 8.90 -7.09 -6.95
C SER A 167 9.41 -5.83 -6.24
N ARG A 168 8.76 -5.42 -5.14
CA ARG A 168 9.16 -4.26 -4.33
C ARG A 168 10.50 -4.50 -3.63
N SER A 169 10.72 -5.68 -3.06
CA SER A 169 11.96 -6.03 -2.36
C SER A 169 13.17 -6.10 -3.30
N CYS A 170 12.99 -6.66 -4.50
CA CYS A 170 14.02 -6.69 -5.54
C CYS A 170 14.22 -5.31 -6.19
N GLY A 171 13.15 -4.53 -6.33
CA GLY A 171 13.18 -3.16 -6.87
C GLY A 171 14.03 -2.22 -6.02
N ASP A 172 13.91 -2.31 -4.68
CA ASP A 172 14.76 -1.54 -3.75
C ASP A 172 16.25 -1.91 -3.88
N ALA A 173 16.55 -3.21 -3.99
CA ALA A 173 17.92 -3.68 -4.22
C ALA A 173 18.48 -3.22 -5.57
N ALA A 174 17.61 -3.11 -6.59
CA ALA A 174 17.95 -2.59 -7.91
C ALA A 174 18.12 -1.07 -7.93
N LEU A 175 17.34 -0.31 -7.16
CA LEU A 175 17.47 1.15 -7.03
C LEU A 175 18.84 1.58 -6.46
N GLY A 176 19.44 0.73 -5.62
CA GLY A 176 20.80 0.95 -5.13
C GLY A 176 21.90 0.70 -6.19
N ARG A 177 21.55 0.17 -7.37
CA ARG A 177 22.50 -0.25 -8.42
C ARG A 177 22.21 0.33 -9.81
N LEU A 178 20.98 0.74 -10.09
CA LEU A 178 20.49 1.22 -11.39
C LEU A 178 19.97 2.65 -11.28
N THR A 179 20.16 3.43 -12.35
CA THR A 179 19.56 4.77 -12.47
C THR A 179 18.05 4.67 -12.75
N GLU A 180 17.27 5.69 -12.36
CA GLU A 180 15.80 5.72 -12.58
C GLU A 180 15.36 5.34 -14.01
N PRO A 181 16.02 5.81 -15.10
CA PRO A 181 15.64 5.44 -16.47
C PRO A 181 15.89 3.96 -16.78
N GLN A 182 16.98 3.38 -16.25
CA GLN A 182 17.30 1.97 -16.44
C GLN A 182 16.27 1.07 -15.76
N LEU A 183 15.77 1.48 -14.59
CA LEU A 183 14.73 0.74 -13.89
C LEU A 183 13.42 0.70 -14.71
N LEU A 184 13.00 1.85 -15.26
CA LEU A 184 11.80 1.97 -16.08
C LEU A 184 11.87 1.13 -17.36
N VAL A 185 13.02 1.16 -18.05
CA VAL A 185 13.23 0.35 -19.26
C VAL A 185 13.24 -1.15 -18.93
N THR A 186 13.88 -1.54 -17.83
CA THR A 186 13.92 -2.96 -17.41
C THR A 186 12.52 -3.47 -17.08
N ALA A 187 11.72 -2.68 -16.35
CA ALA A 187 10.32 -3.03 -16.06
C ALA A 187 9.47 -3.18 -17.34
N ALA A 188 9.64 -2.26 -18.30
CA ALA A 188 8.93 -2.32 -19.58
C ALA A 188 9.34 -3.56 -20.40
N VAL A 189 10.63 -3.89 -20.45
CA VAL A 189 11.14 -5.09 -21.14
C VAL A 189 10.62 -6.37 -20.51
N VAL A 190 10.59 -6.46 -19.17
CA VAL A 190 10.01 -7.62 -18.46
C VAL A 190 8.52 -7.76 -18.76
N MET A 191 7.74 -6.67 -18.72
CA MET A 191 6.32 -6.72 -19.10
C MET A 191 6.10 -7.19 -20.53
N LEU A 192 6.90 -6.68 -21.48
CA LEU A 192 6.84 -7.09 -22.89
C LEU A 192 7.21 -8.58 -23.08
N ALA A 193 8.23 -9.06 -22.36
CA ALA A 193 8.67 -10.45 -22.42
C ALA A 193 7.61 -11.42 -21.85
N VAL A 194 6.89 -11.02 -20.79
CA VAL A 194 5.80 -11.81 -20.21
C VAL A 194 4.58 -11.85 -21.14
N LYS A 195 4.22 -10.71 -21.75
CA LYS A 195 3.10 -10.63 -22.72
C LYS A 195 3.27 -11.57 -23.92
N HIS A 196 4.49 -11.83 -24.36
CA HIS A 196 4.74 -12.73 -25.50
C HIS A 196 4.61 -14.22 -25.17
N ARG A 197 4.44 -14.59 -23.89
CA ARG A 197 4.39 -15.99 -23.44
C ARG A 197 3.02 -16.45 -22.92
N VAL A 198 2.03 -15.55 -22.88
CA VAL A 198 0.63 -15.82 -22.51
C VAL A 198 -0.23 -15.63 -23.74
#